data_AF-A0A970XAK8-F1
#
_entry.id   AF-A0A970XAK8-F1
#
_cell.length_a   1.000
_cell.length_b   1.000
_cell.length_c   1.000
_cell.angle_alpha   90.00
_cell.angle_beta   90.00
_cell.angle_gamma   90.00
#
_symmetry.space_group_name_H-M   'P 1'
#
loop_
_entity.id
_entity.type
_entity.pdbx_description
1 polymer ?
#
loop_
_entity_poly.entity_id
_entity_poly.type
_entity_poly.pdbx_seq_one_letter_code
_entity_poly.pdbx_strand_id
1 'polypeptide(L)'
;MFCNNCGANLQEGSVFCNNCGSAVGQCGAEQEMTDPAPMMPEAPVQKAQAWSDTGNIPMQNRSDTAGIPTQAAVGTQVLERKADPAAGAYGGWYSNEPPAANTVQSAQLQGCKKCGGYIDSSTRRCTGCGKQYIRSKMVIVWAAAAVVVAALAGLNVWQYLKSAEQKDILEKSNAQIMSQEAQLQEKDTIITEKDETIKEQKSEIQNLQDEANDQQANISELESEIQFLESSMEDLYYEGSAYMEKALFMDDHVVIVPDDGSEVYHKYGCPNCDISMNSFWIYNTQAAISWGYTPCPYCN
;
A
#
# COMPACT_ATOMS: atom_id res chain seq x y z
N MET A 1 25.35 -17.63 21.19
CA MET A 1 24.17 -17.77 20.29
C MET A 1 23.55 -16.40 20.10
N PHE A 2 22.91 -16.07 18.98
CA PHE A 2 22.32 -14.73 18.77
C PHE A 2 20.80 -14.80 18.81
N CYS A 3 20.15 -13.73 19.31
CA CYS A 3 18.70 -13.65 19.34
C CYS A 3 18.13 -13.56 17.91
N ASN A 4 17.20 -14.44 17.56
CA ASN A 4 16.56 -14.43 16.24
C ASN A 4 15.68 -13.19 16.00
N ASN A 5 15.30 -12.47 17.05
CA ASN A 5 14.47 -11.27 16.93
C ASN A 5 15.31 -10.00 16.77
N CYS A 6 16.36 -9.80 17.57
CA CYS A 6 17.13 -8.54 17.59
C CYS A 6 18.62 -8.68 17.26
N GLY A 7 19.14 -9.89 17.04
CA GLY A 7 20.54 -10.15 16.71
C GLY A 7 21.54 -9.99 17.86
N ALA A 8 21.10 -9.72 19.09
CA ALA A 8 21.99 -9.58 20.24
C ALA A 8 22.63 -10.91 20.66
N ASN A 9 23.87 -10.86 21.17
CA ASN A 9 24.56 -12.05 21.68
C ASN A 9 23.93 -12.50 23.01
N LEU A 10 23.52 -13.76 23.05
CA LEU A 10 22.86 -14.41 24.17
C LEU A 10 23.88 -15.21 24.98
N GLN A 11 23.80 -15.09 26.30
CA GLN A 11 24.58 -15.89 27.24
C GLN A 11 24.10 -17.35 27.19
N GLU A 12 25.03 -18.30 27.36
CA GLU A 12 24.72 -19.72 27.35
C GLU A 12 23.68 -20.08 28.43
N GLY A 13 22.62 -20.79 28.03
CA GLY A 13 21.52 -21.15 28.93
C GLY A 13 20.43 -20.07 29.11
N SER A 14 20.51 -18.94 28.42
CA SER A 14 19.46 -17.91 28.49
C SER A 14 18.15 -18.35 27.85
N VAL A 15 17.07 -18.31 28.63
CA VAL A 15 15.70 -18.64 28.20
C VAL A 15 15.05 -17.44 27.49
N PHE A 16 15.56 -16.23 27.71
CA PHE A 16 15.06 -14.97 27.14
C PHE A 16 16.23 -14.06 26.75
N CYS A 17 16.02 -13.21 25.74
CA CYS A 17 17.01 -12.23 25.32
C CYS A 17 17.06 -11.04 26.28
N ASN A 18 18.24 -10.78 26.87
CA ASN A 18 18.46 -9.63 27.75
C ASN A 18 18.34 -8.27 27.07
N ASN A 19 18.34 -8.22 25.73
CA ASN A 19 18.28 -6.96 24.97
C ASN A 19 16.86 -6.61 24.48
N CYS A 20 16.05 -7.60 24.08
CA CYS A 20 14.71 -7.35 23.54
C CYS A 20 13.58 -8.15 24.22
N GLY A 21 13.90 -8.95 25.25
CA GLY A 21 12.92 -9.72 26.02
C GLY A 21 12.35 -10.96 25.32
N SER A 22 12.73 -11.25 24.07
CA SER A 22 12.16 -12.38 23.33
C SER A 22 12.61 -13.73 23.86
N ALA A 23 11.67 -14.68 23.98
CA ALA A 23 11.95 -16.05 24.40
C ALA A 23 12.85 -16.78 23.41
N VAL A 24 13.84 -17.48 23.92
CA VAL A 24 14.81 -18.27 23.15
C VAL A 24 14.40 -19.73 23.35
N GLY A 25 13.56 -20.23 22.44
CA GLY A 25 12.81 -21.47 22.63
C GLY A 25 13.66 -22.74 22.70
N GLN A 26 13.38 -23.56 23.71
CA GLN A 26 13.78 -24.96 23.83
C GLN A 26 12.88 -25.85 22.95
N CYS A 27 13.49 -26.72 22.16
CA CYS A 27 12.92 -27.98 21.68
C CYS A 27 14.03 -29.05 21.82
N GLY A 28 13.73 -30.17 22.47
CA GLY A 28 14.72 -31.11 23.02
C GLY A 28 15.31 -32.14 22.05
N ALA A 29 16.25 -32.90 22.64
CA ALA A 29 16.80 -34.21 22.26
C ALA A 29 17.68 -34.33 21.00
N GLU A 30 18.99 -34.42 21.26
CA GLU A 30 19.96 -35.41 20.73
C GLU A 30 19.95 -35.78 19.23
N GLN A 31 20.99 -35.36 18.49
CA GLN A 31 21.97 -36.29 17.87
C GLN A 31 23.12 -35.55 17.14
N GLU A 32 24.33 -35.85 17.62
CA GLU A 32 25.55 -36.31 16.91
C GLU A 32 26.20 -35.50 15.77
N MET A 33 27.53 -35.50 15.85
CA MET A 33 28.55 -34.77 15.08
C MET A 33 28.68 -35.19 13.61
N THR A 34 29.04 -34.26 12.71
CA THR A 34 30.24 -34.36 11.82
C THR A 34 30.56 -33.02 11.13
N ASP A 35 31.87 -32.79 11.02
CA ASP A 35 32.69 -31.67 10.52
C ASP A 35 32.63 -31.47 8.96
N PRO A 36 33.42 -30.59 8.29
CA PRO A 36 33.23 -29.14 8.11
C PRO A 36 33.08 -28.67 6.62
N ALA A 37 32.68 -27.40 6.48
CA ALA A 37 32.71 -26.44 5.34
C ALA A 37 33.07 -26.87 3.89
N PRO A 38 32.42 -26.22 2.90
CA PRO A 38 33.20 -25.53 1.88
C PRO A 38 32.84 -24.04 1.72
N MET A 39 33.89 -23.29 1.41
CA MET A 39 33.98 -21.84 1.22
C MET A 39 33.22 -21.33 -0.03
N MET A 40 33.06 -19.99 -0.05
CA MET A 40 33.02 -19.03 -1.18
C MET A 40 31.68 -18.29 -1.37
N PRO A 41 31.68 -17.10 -1.98
CA PRO A 41 32.61 -15.97 -1.84
C PRO A 41 31.88 -14.64 -1.53
N GLU A 42 32.62 -13.68 -1.00
CA GLU A 42 32.16 -12.30 -0.76
C GLU A 42 31.86 -11.57 -2.09
N ALA A 43 30.74 -10.83 -2.12
CA ALA A 43 30.40 -9.87 -3.17
C ALA A 43 29.85 -8.57 -2.53
N PRO A 44 30.05 -7.40 -3.18
CA PRO A 44 30.47 -6.18 -2.49
C PRO A 44 29.34 -5.28 -2.01
N VAL A 45 29.60 -4.62 -0.88
CA VAL A 45 28.85 -3.50 -0.33
C VAL A 45 28.86 -2.32 -1.31
N GLN A 46 27.69 -1.85 -1.73
CA GLN A 46 27.53 -0.53 -2.33
C GLN A 46 26.75 0.40 -1.42
N LYS A 47 27.34 1.58 -1.24
CA LYS A 47 26.99 2.69 -0.35
C LYS A 47 25.55 3.17 -0.54
N ALA A 48 24.83 3.30 0.57
CA ALA A 48 23.66 4.16 0.66
C ALA A 48 24.12 5.64 0.63
N GLN A 49 23.62 6.40 -0.35
CA GLN A 49 23.71 7.85 -0.36
C GLN A 49 22.43 8.43 0.22
N ALA A 50 22.63 9.32 1.20
CA ALA A 50 21.62 10.14 1.82
C ALA A 50 20.95 11.07 0.80
N TRP A 51 19.63 11.19 0.88
CA TRP A 51 18.88 12.31 0.34
C TRP A 51 18.16 13.03 1.47
N SER A 52 18.64 14.22 1.76
CA SER A 52 17.99 15.28 2.54
C SER A 52 17.13 16.15 1.61
N ASP A 53 15.95 16.50 2.13
CA ASP A 53 15.16 17.71 1.91
C ASP A 53 14.79 18.16 0.49
N THR A 54 13.49 18.19 0.20
CA THR A 54 12.75 19.45 -0.06
C THR A 54 11.26 19.18 -0.32
N GLY A 55 10.39 20.03 0.23
CA GLY A 55 9.10 20.32 -0.40
C GLY A 55 7.86 20.20 0.48
N ASN A 56 7.63 21.21 1.31
CA ASN A 56 6.30 21.59 1.78
C ASN A 56 5.34 21.75 0.58
N ILE A 57 4.20 21.06 0.56
CA ILE A 57 3.08 21.35 -0.34
C ILE A 57 1.83 21.57 0.52
N PRO A 58 1.12 22.71 0.37
CA PRO A 58 -0.04 23.01 1.21
C PRO A 58 -1.26 22.17 0.83
N MET A 59 -1.96 21.67 1.86
CA MET A 59 -3.31 21.12 1.75
C MET A 59 -4.27 22.19 1.22
N GLN A 60 -4.84 21.97 0.04
CA GLN A 60 -6.04 22.68 -0.40
C GLN A 60 -7.25 21.76 -0.28
N ASN A 61 -8.10 22.13 0.67
CA ASN A 61 -9.44 21.61 0.88
C ASN A 61 -10.32 21.96 -0.34
N ARG A 62 -10.89 20.94 -1.00
CA ARG A 62 -11.99 21.08 -1.96
C ARG A 62 -13.06 20.06 -1.64
N SER A 63 -13.96 20.44 -0.75
CA SER A 63 -15.35 20.01 -0.78
C SER A 63 -16.03 20.66 -1.99
N ASP A 64 -16.45 19.83 -2.95
CA ASP A 64 -17.68 19.94 -3.76
C ASP A 64 -17.52 19.05 -5.01
N THR A 65 -18.16 17.89 -5.02
CA THR A 65 -18.37 17.13 -6.26
C THR A 65 -19.73 16.45 -6.21
N ALA A 66 -20.71 17.14 -6.79
CA ALA A 66 -21.96 16.54 -7.20
C ALA A 66 -21.72 15.70 -8.47
N GLY A 67 -22.01 14.40 -8.35
CA GLY A 67 -22.47 13.47 -9.39
C GLY A 67 -21.87 13.52 -10.79
N ILE A 68 -21.07 12.51 -11.14
CA ILE A 68 -20.94 12.01 -12.52
C ILE A 68 -20.91 10.48 -12.49
N PRO A 69 -21.79 9.78 -13.23
CA PRO A 69 -21.75 8.33 -13.36
C PRO A 69 -20.79 7.87 -14.47
N THR A 70 -20.24 6.70 -14.23
CA THR A 70 -19.38 5.87 -15.08
C THR A 70 -20.16 5.34 -16.31
N GLN A 71 -19.54 5.36 -17.51
CA GLN A 71 -19.16 4.16 -18.28
C GLN A 71 -18.66 4.47 -19.70
N ALA A 72 -17.79 3.56 -20.15
CA ALA A 72 -16.97 3.59 -21.35
C ALA A 72 -17.69 3.25 -22.66
N ALA A 73 -17.01 3.52 -23.78
CA ALA A 73 -16.76 2.61 -24.91
C ALA A 73 -16.86 3.31 -26.28
N VAL A 74 -15.70 3.41 -26.94
CA VAL A 74 -15.54 3.65 -28.37
C VAL A 74 -15.70 2.31 -29.09
N GLY A 75 -16.50 2.24 -30.16
CA GLY A 75 -16.45 1.13 -31.10
C GLY A 75 -17.78 0.69 -31.71
N THR A 76 -18.20 1.41 -32.76
CA THR A 76 -18.95 0.92 -33.93
C THR A 76 -19.99 -0.20 -33.76
N GLN A 77 -21.26 0.19 -33.84
CA GLN A 77 -22.42 -0.69 -33.96
C GLN A 77 -22.55 -1.28 -35.39
N VAL A 78 -22.67 -2.60 -35.48
CA VAL A 78 -23.17 -3.31 -36.66
C VAL A 78 -24.65 -3.60 -36.40
N LEU A 79 -25.53 -2.86 -37.09
CA LEU A 79 -26.97 -3.16 -37.13
C LEU A 79 -27.24 -4.08 -38.33
N GLU A 80 -27.79 -5.26 -38.03
CA GLU A 80 -28.36 -6.18 -38.98
C GLU A 80 -29.53 -5.52 -39.75
N ARG A 81 -29.51 -5.62 -41.08
CA ARG A 81 -30.71 -5.45 -41.91
C ARG A 81 -30.90 -6.68 -42.79
N LYS A 82 -32.06 -7.31 -42.59
CA LYS A 82 -32.67 -8.30 -43.47
C LYS A 82 -32.91 -7.68 -44.85
N ALA A 83 -32.61 -8.42 -45.92
CA ALA A 83 -32.95 -8.03 -47.29
C ALA A 83 -33.51 -9.24 -48.04
N ASP A 84 -34.78 -9.10 -48.44
CA ASP A 84 -35.43 -9.60 -49.66
C ASP A 84 -36.75 -8.81 -49.78
N PRO A 85 -37.36 -8.61 -50.96
CA PRO A 85 -36.82 -8.57 -52.32
C PRO A 85 -37.30 -7.32 -53.12
N ALA A 86 -36.91 -7.28 -54.39
CA ALA A 86 -37.60 -6.63 -55.53
C ALA A 86 -37.19 -5.22 -56.00
N ALA A 87 -37.01 -5.18 -57.33
CA ALA A 87 -37.36 -4.13 -58.30
C ALA A 87 -36.39 -2.96 -58.52
N GLY A 88 -36.06 -2.74 -59.81
CA GLY A 88 -35.37 -1.58 -60.36
C GLY A 88 -34.29 -1.99 -61.37
N ALA A 89 -34.57 -2.23 -62.65
CA ALA A 89 -34.96 -1.25 -63.67
C ALA A 89 -33.95 -0.12 -63.86
N TYR A 90 -32.96 -0.35 -64.72
CA TYR A 90 -32.29 0.63 -65.59
C TYR A 90 -31.74 -0.20 -66.77
N GLY A 91 -31.89 0.14 -68.05
CA GLY A 91 -32.12 1.41 -68.69
C GLY A 91 -31.17 1.45 -69.88
N GLY A 92 -31.43 0.61 -70.89
CA GLY A 92 -30.67 0.58 -72.15
C GLY A 92 -31.27 1.57 -73.14
N TRP A 93 -30.42 2.42 -73.72
CA TRP A 93 -30.79 3.38 -74.76
C TRP A 93 -29.71 3.40 -75.83
N TYR A 94 -29.93 2.73 -76.97
CA TYR A 94 -29.62 3.28 -78.29
C TYR A 94 -30.39 2.49 -79.36
N SER A 95 -31.49 3.07 -79.84
CA SER A 95 -32.14 2.73 -81.10
C SER A 95 -31.72 3.75 -82.15
N ASN A 96 -31.34 3.27 -83.33
CA ASN A 96 -31.41 4.01 -84.59
C ASN A 96 -31.84 3.00 -85.68
N GLU A 97 -32.96 3.27 -86.33
CA GLU A 97 -33.43 2.68 -87.59
C GLU A 97 -33.11 3.65 -88.76
N PRO A 98 -33.35 3.30 -90.04
CA PRO A 98 -32.87 2.18 -90.85
C PRO A 98 -32.12 2.71 -92.11
N PRO A 99 -31.67 1.83 -93.03
CA PRO A 99 -32.46 1.73 -94.25
C PRO A 99 -32.54 0.32 -94.85
N ALA A 100 -33.53 0.18 -95.73
CA ALA A 100 -33.75 -0.94 -96.63
C ALA A 100 -32.52 -1.27 -97.50
N ALA A 101 -32.33 -2.57 -97.77
CA ALA A 101 -32.22 -3.16 -99.12
C ALA A 101 -31.49 -4.50 -99.04
N ASN A 102 -32.12 -5.53 -99.62
CA ASN A 102 -31.56 -6.85 -99.85
C ASN A 102 -30.15 -6.78 -100.45
N THR A 103 -29.17 -7.32 -99.73
CA THR A 103 -27.98 -7.91 -100.34
C THR A 103 -27.70 -9.23 -99.65
N VAL A 104 -27.60 -10.28 -100.47
CA VAL A 104 -27.23 -11.63 -100.07
C VAL A 104 -25.80 -11.57 -99.54
N GLN A 105 -25.63 -11.42 -98.22
CA GLN A 105 -24.34 -11.64 -97.56
C GLN A 105 -24.28 -13.10 -97.15
N SER A 106 -23.51 -13.84 -97.95
CA SER A 106 -23.06 -15.20 -97.69
C SER A 106 -22.64 -15.34 -96.23
N ALA A 107 -23.31 -16.25 -95.51
CA ALA A 107 -22.75 -16.81 -94.29
C ALA A 107 -21.30 -17.20 -94.61
N GLN A 108 -20.33 -16.61 -93.91
CA GLN A 108 -18.94 -17.06 -93.96
C GLN A 108 -18.89 -18.46 -93.33
N LEU A 109 -19.22 -19.43 -94.16
CA LEU A 109 -19.04 -20.85 -93.97
C LEU A 109 -17.57 -21.04 -93.58
N GLN A 110 -17.30 -21.36 -92.30
CA GLN A 110 -15.94 -21.56 -91.83
C GLN A 110 -15.31 -22.69 -92.63
N GLY A 111 -14.40 -22.33 -93.55
CA GLY A 111 -13.69 -23.26 -94.39
C GLY A 111 -12.71 -24.09 -93.55
N CYS A 112 -12.56 -25.37 -93.92
CA CYS A 112 -11.56 -26.24 -93.33
C CYS A 112 -10.15 -25.67 -93.57
N LYS A 113 -9.43 -25.32 -92.51
CA LYS A 113 -8.04 -24.81 -92.61
C LYS A 113 -7.06 -25.77 -93.31
N LYS A 114 -7.42 -27.04 -93.47
CA LYS A 114 -6.58 -28.08 -94.10
C LYS A 114 -6.87 -28.28 -95.59
N CYS A 115 -8.12 -28.15 -96.03
CA CYS A 115 -8.50 -28.49 -97.41
C CYS A 115 -9.52 -27.54 -98.05
N GLY A 116 -9.87 -26.42 -97.40
CA GLY A 116 -10.79 -25.40 -97.90
C GLY A 116 -12.28 -25.79 -97.93
N GLY A 117 -12.60 -27.09 -97.82
CA GLY A 117 -13.97 -27.59 -97.86
C GLY A 117 -14.84 -27.08 -96.70
N TYR A 118 -16.16 -27.04 -96.93
CA TYR A 118 -17.11 -26.57 -95.93
C TYR A 118 -17.21 -27.52 -94.72
N ILE A 119 -17.37 -26.97 -93.52
CA ILE A 119 -17.58 -27.72 -92.28
C ILE A 119 -19.07 -27.77 -91.99
N ASP A 120 -19.66 -28.98 -92.00
CA ASP A 120 -21.06 -29.17 -91.63
C ASP A 120 -21.28 -28.76 -90.17
N SER A 121 -22.26 -27.88 -89.94
CA SER A 121 -22.58 -27.31 -88.63
C SER A 121 -23.10 -28.35 -87.62
N SER A 122 -23.75 -29.42 -88.11
CA SER A 122 -24.41 -30.45 -87.30
C SER A 122 -23.44 -31.56 -86.87
N THR A 123 -22.63 -32.06 -87.81
CA THR A 123 -21.66 -33.14 -87.56
C THR A 123 -20.26 -32.63 -87.21
N ARG A 124 -20.00 -31.33 -87.45
CA ARG A 124 -18.71 -30.65 -87.21
C ARG A 124 -17.54 -31.32 -87.91
N ARG A 125 -17.81 -32.08 -88.97
CA ARG A 125 -16.80 -32.70 -89.83
C ARG A 125 -16.68 -31.91 -91.11
N CYS A 126 -15.45 -31.77 -91.59
CA CYS A 126 -15.23 -31.27 -92.93
C CYS A 126 -15.73 -32.32 -93.93
N THR A 127 -16.59 -31.91 -94.86
CA THR A 127 -17.15 -32.81 -95.88
C THR A 127 -16.12 -33.27 -96.92
N GLY A 128 -14.99 -32.54 -97.06
CA GLY A 128 -13.91 -32.90 -97.97
C GLY A 128 -12.86 -33.85 -97.38
N CYS A 129 -12.31 -33.53 -96.20
CA CYS A 129 -11.22 -34.31 -95.59
C CYS A 129 -11.63 -35.15 -94.37
N GLY A 130 -12.91 -35.12 -93.97
CA GLY A 130 -13.44 -35.92 -92.86
C GLY A 130 -12.99 -35.50 -91.46
N LYS A 131 -12.15 -34.46 -91.30
CA LYS A 131 -11.65 -34.01 -89.99
C LYS A 131 -12.77 -33.46 -89.10
N GLN A 132 -12.84 -33.93 -87.85
CA GLN A 132 -13.79 -33.46 -86.85
C GLN A 132 -13.22 -32.27 -86.07
N TYR A 133 -13.95 -31.16 -86.08
CA TYR A 133 -13.61 -29.92 -85.37
C TYR A 133 -14.36 -29.86 -84.05
N ILE A 134 -13.67 -30.18 -82.95
CA ILE A 134 -14.22 -30.10 -81.60
C ILE A 134 -14.30 -28.62 -81.16
N ARG A 135 -15.41 -28.21 -80.52
CA ARG A 135 -15.53 -26.86 -79.93
C ARG A 135 -14.60 -26.72 -78.72
N SER A 136 -13.35 -26.30 -78.96
CA SER A 136 -12.36 -26.01 -77.91
C SER A 136 -12.89 -25.06 -76.83
N LYS A 137 -13.73 -24.09 -77.22
CA LYS A 137 -14.34 -23.13 -76.28
C LYS A 137 -15.20 -23.78 -75.19
N MET A 138 -15.95 -24.84 -75.47
CA MET A 138 -16.77 -25.52 -74.45
C MET A 138 -15.94 -26.41 -73.54
N VAL A 139 -14.92 -27.08 -74.08
CA VAL A 139 -13.98 -27.89 -73.28
C VAL A 139 -13.23 -27.01 -72.28
N ILE A 140 -12.82 -25.80 -72.68
CA ILE A 140 -12.17 -24.82 -71.79
C ILE A 140 -13.13 -24.36 -70.68
N VAL A 141 -14.41 -24.13 -71.00
CA VAL A 141 -15.42 -23.72 -70.00
C VAL A 141 -15.67 -24.83 -68.97
N TRP A 142 -15.82 -26.08 -69.40
CA TRP A 142 -16.00 -27.21 -68.48
C TRP A 142 -14.75 -27.50 -67.65
N ALA A 143 -13.56 -27.39 -68.25
CA ALA A 143 -12.29 -27.50 -67.52
C ALA A 143 -12.14 -26.39 -66.48
N ALA A 144 -12.46 -25.14 -66.83
CA ALA A 144 -12.46 -24.02 -65.90
C ALA A 144 -13.49 -24.21 -64.77
N ALA A 145 -14.71 -24.67 -65.09
CA ALA A 145 -15.74 -24.96 -64.10
C ALA A 145 -15.30 -26.07 -63.12
N ALA A 146 -14.65 -27.13 -63.62
CA ALA A 146 -14.13 -28.21 -62.78
C ALA A 146 -13.02 -27.71 -61.82
N VAL A 147 -12.14 -26.83 -62.30
CA VAL A 147 -11.09 -26.20 -61.46
C VAL A 147 -11.72 -25.32 -60.38
N VAL A 148 -12.76 -24.55 -60.71
CA VAL A 148 -13.47 -23.71 -59.73
C VAL A 148 -14.16 -24.57 -58.67
N VAL A 149 -14.82 -25.67 -59.05
CA VAL A 149 -15.46 -26.59 -58.10
C VAL A 149 -14.43 -27.24 -57.19
N ALA A 150 -13.27 -27.67 -57.73
CA ALA A 150 -12.18 -28.22 -56.93
C ALA A 150 -11.60 -27.18 -55.96
N ALA A 151 -11.45 -25.92 -56.39
CA ALA A 151 -10.97 -24.83 -55.54
C ALA A 151 -11.96 -24.49 -54.41
N LEU A 152 -13.26 -24.47 -54.69
CA LEU A 152 -14.31 -24.24 -53.69
C LEU A 152 -14.40 -25.40 -52.67
N ALA A 153 -14.26 -26.65 -53.13
CA ALA A 153 -14.17 -27.80 -52.25
C ALA A 153 -12.92 -27.73 -51.37
N GLY A 154 -11.77 -27.36 -51.94
CA GLY A 154 -10.53 -27.13 -51.20
C GLY A 154 -10.66 -26.02 -50.15
N LEU A 155 -11.34 -24.92 -50.48
CA LEU A 155 -11.57 -23.81 -49.55
C LEU A 155 -12.47 -24.23 -48.38
N ASN A 156 -13.53 -25.01 -48.64
CA ASN A 156 -14.40 -25.56 -47.59
C ASN A 156 -13.64 -26.51 -46.65
N VAL A 157 -12.80 -27.40 -47.20
CA VAL A 157 -11.97 -28.31 -46.40
C VAL A 157 -10.92 -27.53 -45.59
N TRP A 158 -10.29 -26.51 -46.19
CA TRP A 158 -9.33 -25.64 -45.49
C TRP A 158 -9.99 -24.85 -44.36
N GLN A 159 -11.18 -24.29 -44.60
CA GLN A 159 -11.96 -23.58 -43.60
C GLN A 159 -12.37 -24.52 -42.45
N TYR A 160 -12.73 -25.77 -42.76
CA TYR A 160 -13.04 -26.79 -41.75
C TYR A 160 -11.82 -27.12 -40.88
N LEU A 161 -10.66 -27.38 -41.49
CA LEU A 161 -9.43 -27.70 -40.76
C LEU A 161 -8.99 -26.54 -39.84
N LYS A 162 -9.06 -25.29 -40.33
CA LYS A 162 -8.69 -24.11 -39.55
C LYS A 162 -9.69 -23.80 -38.42
N SER A 163 -10.97 -24.13 -38.61
CA SER A 163 -12.00 -23.98 -37.56
C SER A 163 -11.79 -24.94 -36.39
N ALA A 164 -11.16 -26.10 -36.61
CA ALA A 164 -10.85 -27.05 -35.54
C ALA A 164 -9.70 -26.54 -34.66
N GLU A 165 -8.64 -26.00 -35.26
CA GLU A 165 -7.49 -25.44 -34.54
C GLU A 165 -7.89 -24.22 -33.68
N GLN A 166 -8.79 -23.37 -34.19
CA GLN A 166 -9.30 -22.21 -33.45
C GLN A 166 -10.09 -22.60 -32.19
N LYS A 167 -10.77 -23.75 -32.17
CA LYS A 167 -11.54 -24.21 -31.01
C LYS A 167 -10.65 -24.62 -29.84
N ASP A 168 -9.55 -25.31 -30.13
CA ASP A 168 -8.57 -25.71 -29.10
C ASP A 168 -7.88 -24.49 -28.48
N ILE A 169 -7.50 -23.52 -29.31
CA ILE A 169 -6.95 -22.24 -28.84
C ILE A 169 -7.97 -21.48 -27.99
N LEU A 170 -9.24 -21.45 -28.43
CA LEU A 170 -10.33 -20.80 -27.68
C LEU A 170 -10.57 -21.50 -26.34
N GLU A 171 -10.60 -22.82 -26.30
CA GLU A 171 -10.79 -23.60 -25.08
C GLU A 171 -9.63 -23.38 -24.10
N LYS A 172 -8.39 -23.41 -24.59
CA LYS A 172 -7.20 -23.13 -23.78
C LYS A 172 -7.16 -21.69 -23.26
N SER A 173 -7.51 -20.71 -24.09
CA SER A 173 -7.62 -19.31 -23.69
C SER A 173 -8.72 -19.10 -22.66
N ASN A 174 -9.89 -19.72 -22.84
CA ASN A 174 -10.99 -19.65 -21.89
C ASN A 174 -10.59 -20.28 -20.54
N ALA A 175 -9.89 -21.42 -20.55
CA ALA A 175 -9.37 -22.02 -19.33
C ALA A 175 -8.38 -21.10 -18.59
N GLN A 176 -7.51 -20.39 -19.34
CA GLN A 176 -6.62 -19.38 -18.76
C GLN A 176 -7.39 -18.20 -18.17
N ILE A 177 -8.38 -17.67 -18.88
CA ILE A 177 -9.23 -16.57 -18.40
C ILE A 177 -9.93 -16.97 -17.10
N MET A 178 -10.54 -18.16 -17.04
CA MET A 178 -11.18 -18.63 -15.81
C MET A 178 -10.19 -18.74 -14.63
N SER A 179 -8.96 -19.20 -14.89
CA SER A 179 -7.94 -19.29 -13.84
C SER A 179 -7.50 -17.91 -13.34
N GLN A 180 -7.45 -16.91 -14.22
CA GLN A 180 -7.10 -15.54 -13.87
C GLN A 180 -8.23 -14.84 -13.13
N GLU A 181 -9.48 -15.06 -13.54
CA GLU A 181 -10.66 -14.54 -12.84
C GLU A 181 -10.75 -15.10 -11.41
N ALA A 182 -10.44 -16.38 -11.20
CA ALA A 182 -10.37 -16.98 -9.87
C ALA A 182 -9.28 -16.33 -8.99
N GLN A 183 -8.10 -16.06 -9.56
CA GLN A 183 -7.02 -15.36 -8.83
C GLN A 183 -7.38 -13.90 -8.52
N LEU A 184 -8.12 -13.23 -9.40
CA LEU A 184 -8.58 -11.86 -9.17
C LEU A 184 -9.59 -11.83 -8.02
N GLN A 185 -10.55 -12.77 -7.99
CA GLN A 185 -11.52 -12.87 -6.89
C GLN A 185 -10.83 -13.13 -5.55
N GLU A 186 -9.83 -14.01 -5.51
CA GLU A 186 -9.04 -14.26 -4.30
C GLU A 186 -8.30 -12.99 -3.84
N LYS A 187 -7.64 -12.28 -4.76
CA LYS A 187 -6.96 -11.02 -4.45
C LYS A 187 -7.93 -9.96 -3.94
N ASP A 188 -9.11 -9.85 -4.54
CA ASP A 188 -10.14 -8.92 -4.09
C ASP A 188 -10.58 -9.23 -2.66
N THR A 189 -10.79 -10.51 -2.31
CA THR A 189 -11.10 -10.89 -0.92
C THR A 189 -9.99 -10.50 0.06
N ILE A 190 -8.73 -10.72 -0.31
CA ILE A 190 -7.58 -10.35 0.53
C ILE A 190 -7.48 -8.83 0.68
N ILE A 191 -7.73 -8.07 -0.38
CA ILE A 191 -7.74 -6.60 -0.34
C ILE A 191 -8.83 -6.12 0.62
N THR A 192 -10.05 -6.66 0.53
CA THR A 192 -11.14 -6.26 1.42
C THR A 192 -10.85 -6.56 2.89
N GLU A 193 -10.24 -7.71 3.18
CA GLU A 193 -9.83 -8.08 4.54
C GLU A 193 -8.74 -7.14 5.07
N LYS A 194 -7.74 -6.82 4.23
CA LYS A 194 -6.68 -5.88 4.59
C LYS A 194 -7.20 -4.47 4.79
N ASP A 195 -8.18 -4.02 4.03
CA ASP A 195 -8.78 -2.69 4.18
C ASP A 195 -9.50 -2.56 5.53
N GLU A 196 -10.24 -3.59 5.97
CA GLU A 196 -10.85 -3.59 7.31
C GLU A 196 -9.78 -3.61 8.41
N THR A 197 -8.71 -4.39 8.23
CA THR A 197 -7.58 -4.41 9.17
C THR A 197 -6.89 -3.05 9.27
N ILE A 198 -6.63 -2.40 8.13
CA ILE A 198 -6.02 -1.06 8.08
C ILE A 198 -6.92 -0.03 8.75
N LYS A 199 -8.24 -0.15 8.57
CA LYS A 199 -9.22 0.75 9.20
C LYS A 199 -9.24 0.57 10.72
N GLU A 200 -9.19 -0.66 11.21
CA GLU A 200 -9.08 -0.95 12.64
C GLU A 200 -7.78 -0.40 13.22
N GLN A 201 -6.64 -0.71 12.61
CA GLN A 201 -5.33 -0.19 13.02
C GLN A 201 -5.29 1.34 13.01
N LYS A 202 -5.93 1.98 12.03
CA LYS A 202 -6.02 3.44 11.98
C LYS A 202 -6.81 4.01 13.15
N SER A 203 -7.89 3.36 13.56
CA SER A 203 -8.66 3.76 14.73
C SER A 203 -7.87 3.59 16.03
N GLU A 204 -7.08 2.51 16.14
CA GLU A 204 -6.20 2.27 17.28
C GLU A 204 -5.10 3.32 17.37
N ILE A 205 -4.43 3.64 16.25
CA ILE A 205 -3.43 4.70 16.17
C ILE A 205 -4.02 6.05 16.59
N GLN A 206 -5.26 6.34 16.19
CA GLN A 206 -5.93 7.58 16.59
C GLN A 206 -6.17 7.63 18.10
N ASN A 207 -6.68 6.55 18.69
CA ASN A 207 -6.91 6.49 20.14
C ASN A 207 -5.60 6.64 20.93
N LEU A 208 -4.53 5.97 20.48
CA LEU A 208 -3.21 6.09 21.09
C LEU A 208 -2.63 7.51 20.97
N GLN A 209 -2.91 8.19 19.85
CA GLN A 209 -2.50 9.57 19.67
C GLN A 209 -3.24 10.52 20.64
N ASP A 210 -4.54 10.30 20.84
CA ASP A 210 -5.34 11.08 21.79
C ASP A 210 -4.85 10.83 23.23
N GLU A 211 -4.58 9.57 23.61
CA GLU A 211 -4.02 9.23 24.92
C GLU A 211 -2.63 9.87 25.14
N ALA A 212 -1.76 9.85 24.12
CA ALA A 212 -0.45 10.49 24.22
C ALA A 212 -0.56 12.02 24.40
N ASN A 213 -1.53 12.66 23.74
CA ASN A 213 -1.78 14.09 23.90
C ASN A 213 -2.29 14.42 25.32
N ASP A 214 -3.21 13.60 25.86
CA ASP A 214 -3.73 13.76 27.22
C ASP A 214 -2.63 13.56 28.26
N GLN A 215 -1.77 12.55 28.09
CA GLN A 215 -0.61 12.33 28.96
C GLN A 215 0.36 13.52 28.90
N GLN A 216 0.60 14.09 27.71
CA GLN A 216 1.45 15.27 27.56
C GLN A 216 0.87 16.50 28.28
N ALA A 217 -0.45 16.67 28.28
CA ALA A 217 -1.11 17.73 29.04
C ALA A 217 -0.93 17.54 30.55
N ASN A 218 -1.12 16.31 31.05
CA ASN A 218 -0.91 15.98 32.47
C ASN A 218 0.55 16.21 32.91
N ILE A 219 1.52 15.88 32.07
CA ILE A 219 2.95 16.14 32.35
C ILE A 219 3.18 17.64 32.51
N SER A 220 2.65 18.46 31.60
CA SER A 220 2.80 19.92 31.67
C SER A 220 2.18 20.53 32.93
N GLU A 221 1.05 19.98 33.40
CA GLU A 221 0.42 20.42 34.65
C GLU A 221 1.27 20.05 35.87
N LEU A 222 1.76 18.81 35.94
CA LEU A 222 2.66 18.37 37.02
C LEU A 222 3.96 19.16 37.05
N GLU A 223 4.52 19.53 35.90
CA GLU A 223 5.72 20.38 35.81
C GLU A 223 5.46 21.77 36.41
N SER A 224 4.30 22.36 36.13
CA SER A 224 3.89 23.64 36.74
C SER A 224 3.73 23.52 38.26
N GLU A 225 3.17 22.41 38.74
CA GLU A 225 3.01 22.17 40.18
C GLU A 225 4.37 22.02 40.86
N ILE A 226 5.29 21.23 40.30
CA ILE A 226 6.65 21.06 40.83
C ILE A 226 7.34 22.42 40.93
N GLN A 227 7.28 23.24 39.89
CA GLN A 227 7.89 24.56 39.89
C GLN A 227 7.33 25.47 41.01
N PHE A 228 6.01 25.41 41.24
CA PHE A 228 5.38 26.16 42.32
C PHE A 228 5.84 25.67 43.70
N LEU A 229 5.89 24.36 43.92
CA LEU A 229 6.36 23.79 45.18
C LEU A 229 7.83 24.11 45.45
N GLU A 230 8.68 24.08 44.42
CA GLU A 230 10.08 24.46 44.54
C GLU A 230 10.24 25.91 45.00
N SER A 231 9.52 26.85 44.38
CA SER A 231 9.50 28.24 44.80
C SER A 231 9.01 28.39 46.25
N SER A 232 7.93 27.69 46.61
CA SER A 232 7.40 27.73 47.97
C SER A 232 8.39 27.17 49.00
N MET A 233 9.17 26.16 48.63
CA MET A 233 10.18 25.56 49.49
C MET A 233 11.36 26.51 49.70
N GLU A 234 11.78 27.23 48.65
CA GLU A 234 12.83 28.24 48.74
C GLU A 234 12.44 29.40 49.67
N ASP A 235 11.21 29.91 49.55
CA ASP A 235 10.69 30.97 50.41
C ASP A 235 10.66 30.54 51.89
N LEU A 236 10.16 29.33 52.17
CA LEU A 236 10.13 28.78 53.53
C LEU A 236 11.53 28.56 54.11
N TYR A 237 12.49 28.15 53.28
CA TYR A 237 13.88 27.99 53.72
C TYR A 237 14.49 29.34 54.11
N TYR A 238 14.27 30.38 53.29
CA TYR A 238 14.74 31.72 53.60
C TYR A 238 14.11 32.25 54.89
N GLU A 239 12.79 32.12 55.05
CA GLU A 239 12.09 32.52 56.27
C GLU A 239 12.60 31.75 57.50
N GLY A 240 12.76 30.43 57.37
CA GLY A 240 13.32 29.57 58.43
C GLY A 240 14.74 29.98 58.83
N SER A 241 15.59 30.35 57.87
CA SER A 241 16.96 30.81 58.13
C SER A 241 17.00 32.12 58.93
N ALA A 242 16.09 33.05 58.64
CA ALA A 242 15.97 34.30 59.37
C ALA A 242 15.51 34.08 60.82
N TYR A 243 14.55 33.17 61.04
CA TYR A 243 14.15 32.79 62.40
C TYR A 243 15.26 32.04 63.14
N MET A 244 16.05 31.22 62.44
CA MET A 244 17.17 30.49 63.04
C MET A 244 18.23 31.45 63.62
N GLU A 245 18.61 32.50 62.88
CA GLU A 245 19.58 33.49 63.39
C GLU A 245 19.07 34.17 64.67
N LYS A 246 17.79 34.54 64.69
CA LYS A 246 17.14 35.12 65.87
C LYS A 246 17.09 34.14 67.04
N ALA A 247 16.75 32.88 66.79
CA ALA A 247 16.71 31.84 67.81
C ALA A 247 18.10 31.60 68.40
N LEU A 248 19.15 31.50 67.57
CA LEU A 248 20.54 31.34 68.02
C LEU A 248 21.01 32.53 68.86
N PHE A 249 20.67 33.75 68.45
CA PHE A 249 20.98 34.93 69.26
C PHE A 249 20.31 34.85 70.64
N MET A 250 19.03 34.46 70.68
CA MET A 250 18.30 34.28 71.93
C MET A 250 18.90 33.14 72.76
N ASP A 251 19.21 31.98 72.19
CA ASP A 251 19.80 30.84 72.91
C ASP A 251 21.17 31.16 73.52
N ASP A 252 21.96 32.02 72.86
CA ASP A 252 23.27 32.44 73.36
C ASP A 252 23.18 33.51 74.44
N HIS A 253 22.32 34.52 74.25
CA HIS A 253 22.31 35.73 75.08
C HIS A 253 21.22 35.78 76.13
N VAL A 254 20.11 35.06 75.94
CA VAL A 254 18.92 35.14 76.78
C VAL A 254 18.96 34.05 77.85
N VAL A 255 18.74 34.47 79.09
CA VAL A 255 18.62 33.58 80.25
C VAL A 255 17.32 33.85 80.99
N ILE A 256 16.79 32.80 81.61
CA ILE A 256 15.52 32.80 82.35
C ILE A 256 15.86 32.66 83.83
N VAL A 257 15.31 33.56 84.64
CA VAL A 257 15.42 33.50 86.09
C VAL A 257 14.02 33.21 86.65
N PRO A 258 13.78 32.00 87.19
CA PRO A 258 12.51 31.67 87.83
C PRO A 258 12.35 32.39 89.18
N ASP A 259 11.12 32.71 89.54
CA ASP A 259 10.76 33.25 90.85
C ASP A 259 10.55 32.12 91.87
N ASP A 260 11.59 31.31 92.08
CA ASP A 260 11.59 30.16 92.99
C ASP A 260 12.56 30.33 94.18
N GLY A 261 13.23 31.48 94.25
CA GLY A 261 14.23 31.81 95.28
C GLY A 261 15.58 31.09 95.10
N SER A 262 15.82 30.42 93.97
CA SER A 262 17.05 29.66 93.72
C SER A 262 18.27 30.54 93.39
N GLU A 263 18.05 31.82 93.04
CA GLU A 263 19.09 32.77 92.62
C GLU A 263 19.98 32.26 91.47
N VAL A 264 19.47 31.32 90.65
CA VAL A 264 20.14 30.83 89.45
C VAL A 264 19.41 31.25 88.18
N TYR A 265 20.17 31.42 87.10
CA TYR A 265 19.61 31.60 85.76
C TYR A 265 19.77 30.33 84.92
N HIS A 266 18.85 30.14 83.99
CA HIS A 266 18.75 28.96 83.12
C HIS A 266 18.70 29.36 81.64
N LYS A 267 19.13 28.46 80.76
CA LYS A 267 18.83 28.53 79.32
C LYS A 267 17.46 27.90 79.04
N TYR A 268 16.83 28.34 77.95
CA TYR A 268 15.55 27.78 77.50
C TYR A 268 15.67 26.26 77.25
N GLY A 269 14.67 25.49 77.68
CA GLY A 269 14.68 24.03 77.57
C GLY A 269 15.41 23.27 78.70
N CYS A 270 15.92 23.97 79.72
CA CYS A 270 16.50 23.31 80.89
C CYS A 270 15.44 22.45 81.64
N PRO A 271 15.67 21.14 81.86
CA PRO A 271 14.72 20.28 82.59
C PRO A 271 14.49 20.68 84.04
N ASN A 272 15.44 21.43 84.63
CA ASN A 272 15.38 21.88 86.01
C ASN A 272 14.85 23.32 86.13
N CYS A 273 14.43 23.94 85.03
CA CYS A 273 13.79 25.25 85.03
C CYS A 273 12.28 25.07 84.84
N ASP A 274 11.53 25.14 85.93
CA ASP A 274 10.07 25.09 85.86
C ASP A 274 9.50 26.49 85.57
N ILE A 275 9.29 26.77 84.29
CA ILE A 275 8.67 28.01 83.81
C ILE A 275 7.13 27.96 83.83
N SER A 276 6.53 26.84 84.23
CA SER A 276 5.09 26.60 84.09
C SER A 276 4.27 27.01 85.31
N MET A 277 4.89 27.05 86.50
CA MET A 277 4.17 27.26 87.76
C MET A 277 4.42 28.65 88.39
N ASN A 278 5.47 29.37 88.00
CA ASN A 278 5.88 30.63 88.63
C ASN A 278 6.09 31.77 87.61
N SER A 279 6.02 33.03 88.07
CA SER A 279 6.56 34.16 87.32
C SER A 279 8.05 33.96 87.06
N PHE A 280 8.55 34.49 85.94
CA PHE A 280 9.96 34.45 85.62
C PHE A 280 10.36 35.76 84.95
N TRP A 281 11.64 36.08 85.03
CA TRP A 281 12.23 37.21 84.34
C TRP A 281 13.18 36.72 83.25
N ILE A 282 13.21 37.48 82.16
CA ILE A 282 14.15 37.28 81.07
C ILE A 282 15.20 38.38 81.17
N TYR A 283 16.46 37.98 81.21
CA TYR A 283 17.61 38.88 81.18
C TYR A 283 18.55 38.45 80.08
N ASN A 284 19.45 39.35 79.67
CA ASN A 284 20.68 38.88 79.06
C ASN A 284 21.62 38.33 80.14
N THR A 285 22.54 37.44 79.77
CA THR A 285 23.44 36.75 80.72
C THR A 285 24.20 37.73 81.62
N GLN A 286 24.72 38.83 81.06
CA GLN A 286 25.50 39.81 81.81
C GLN A 286 24.66 40.61 82.81
N ALA A 287 23.41 40.98 82.47
CA ALA A 287 22.53 41.62 83.43
C ALA A 287 22.20 40.67 84.57
N ALA A 288 21.88 39.40 84.29
CA ALA A 288 21.61 38.41 85.32
C ALA A 288 22.76 38.30 86.33
N ILE A 289 24.00 38.18 85.84
CA ILE A 289 25.20 38.16 86.68
C ILE A 289 25.34 39.46 87.49
N SER A 290 25.10 40.61 86.87
CA SER A 290 25.18 41.91 87.55
C SER A 290 24.16 42.09 88.68
N TRP A 291 23.00 41.42 88.55
CA TRP A 291 21.95 41.37 89.58
C TRP A 291 22.21 40.32 90.66
N GLY A 292 23.29 39.54 90.54
CA GLY A 292 23.73 38.55 91.53
C GLY A 292 23.35 37.11 91.21
N TYR A 293 22.70 36.83 90.08
CA TYR A 293 22.30 35.47 89.69
C TYR A 293 23.50 34.65 89.19
N THR A 294 23.50 33.36 89.52
CA THR A 294 24.58 32.43 89.12
C THR A 294 24.11 31.44 88.05
N PRO A 295 25.01 30.89 87.21
CA PRO A 295 24.63 29.93 86.19
C PRO A 295 24.09 28.62 86.79
N CYS A 296 23.01 28.09 86.23
CA CYS A 296 22.56 26.74 86.54
C CYS A 296 23.62 25.70 86.15
N PRO A 297 23.99 24.75 87.03
CA PRO A 297 25.03 23.76 86.75
C PRO A 297 24.67 22.73 85.67
N TYR A 298 23.42 22.68 85.22
CA TYR A 298 22.91 21.70 84.26
C TYR A 298 22.68 22.27 82.86
N CYS A 299 22.58 23.59 82.71
CA CYS A 299 22.24 24.24 81.43
C CYS A 299 23.01 25.55 81.17
N ASN A 300 24.19 25.72 81.79
CA ASN A 300 25.08 26.85 81.50
C ASN A 300 25.80 26.67 80.17
#